data_AF-A0A946Q6E7-F1
#
_entry.id   AF-A0A946Q6E7-F1
#
_cell.length_a   1.000
_cell.length_b   1.000
_cell.length_c   1.000
_cell.angle_alpha   90.00
_cell.angle_beta   90.00
_cell.angle_gamma   90.00
#
_symmetry.space_group_name_H-M   'P 1'
#
loop_
_entity.id
_entity.type
_entity.pdbx_description
1 polymer ?
#
loop_
_entity_poly.entity_id
_entity_poly.type
_entity_poly.pdbx_seq_one_letter_code
_entity_poly.pdbx_strand_id
1 'polypeptide(L)' 'MGDESVSGLYEMVMSEVEAPLLRSVLVFTNYNQSQSAEILGLNRGTLRKKLRKYHLL' A
#
# COMPACT_ATOMS: atom_id res chain seq x y z
N MET A 1 32.06 -6.79 -16.75
CA MET A 1 31.18 -6.81 -15.57
C MET A 1 30.80 -5.37 -15.26
N GLY A 2 29.51 -5.08 -15.10
CA GLY A 2 29.05 -3.78 -14.61
C GLY A 2 28.35 -2.92 -15.65
N ASP A 3 27.06 -3.19 -15.89
CA ASP A 3 26.02 -2.17 -15.89
C ASP A 3 24.65 -2.88 -15.83
N GLU A 4 24.27 -3.41 -14.67
CA GLU A 4 22.87 -3.78 -14.44
C GLU A 4 22.14 -2.49 -14.06
N SER A 5 21.40 -1.92 -15.01
CA SER A 5 20.52 -0.80 -14.75
C SER A 5 19.46 -1.25 -13.73
N VAL A 6 19.57 -0.76 -12.50
CA VAL A 6 18.60 -1.04 -11.44
C VAL A 6 17.27 -0.39 -11.81
N SER A 7 16.44 -1.13 -12.55
CA SER A 7 15.05 -0.76 -12.81
C SER A 7 14.17 -1.25 -11.65
N GLY A 8 13.11 -0.50 -11.32
CA GLY A 8 12.14 -0.93 -10.31
C GLY A 8 12.51 -0.64 -8.85
N LEU A 9 13.64 0.04 -8.57
CA LEU A 9 13.98 0.46 -7.20
C LEU A 9 12.87 1.30 -6.55
N TYR A 10 12.28 2.23 -7.30
CA TYR A 10 11.15 3.03 -6.82
C TYR A 10 9.96 2.16 -6.44
N GLU A 11 9.62 1.17 -7.28
CA GLU A 11 8.50 0.26 -7.00
C GLU A 11 8.77 -0.63 -5.78
N MET A 12 10.01 -1.12 -5.65
CA MET A 12 10.46 -1.91 -4.51
C MET A 12 10.35 -1.10 -3.21
N VAL A 13 10.92 0.11 -3.18
CA VAL A 13 10.84 0.97 -1.99
C VAL A 13 9.39 1.32 -1.68
N MET A 14 8.58 1.64 -2.69
CA MET A 14 7.16 1.93 -2.49
C MET A 14 6.39 0.72 -1.95
N SER A 15 6.65 -0.52 -2.41
CA SER A 15 5.96 -1.69 -1.88
C SER A 15 6.29 -1.95 -0.41
N GLU A 16 7.56 -1.78 -0.03
CA GLU A 16 8.02 -1.97 1.36
C GLU A 16 7.42 -0.94 2.32
N VAL A 17 7.10 0.27 1.84
CA VAL A 17 6.50 1.33 2.68
C VAL A 17 4.96 1.27 2.66
N GLU A 18 4.34 1.08 1.50
CA GLU A 18 2.88 1.12 1.38
C GLU A 18 2.20 -0.05 2.11
N ALA A 19 2.73 -1.26 2.01
CA ALA A 19 2.13 -2.44 2.62
C ALA A 19 1.97 -2.33 4.16
N PRO A 20 3.02 -1.98 4.94
CA PRO A 20 2.89 -1.80 6.38
C PRO A 20 2.03 -0.59 6.74
N LEU A 21 2.09 0.51 5.98
CA LEU A 21 1.22 1.68 6.21
C LEU A 21 -0.26 1.30 6.11
N LEU A 22 -0.64 0.61 5.02
CA LEU A 22 -2.01 0.16 4.79
C LEU A 22 -2.47 -0.81 5.89
N ARG A 23 -1.61 -1.75 6.29
CA ARG A 23 -1.91 -2.70 7.37
C ARG A 23 -2.11 -1.99 8.70
N SER A 24 -1.26 -1.04 9.06
CA SER A 24 -1.37 -0.28 10.30
C SER A 24 -2.68 0.50 10.39
N VAL A 25 -3.09 1.17 9.31
CA VAL A 25 -4.37 1.91 9.31
C VAL A 25 -5.57 0.97 9.30
N LEU A 26 -5.50 -0.17 8.59
CA LEU A 26 -6.55 -1.19 8.68
C LEU A 26 -6.72 -1.68 10.11
N VAL A 27 -5.65 -2.04 10.80
CA VAL A 27 -5.71 -2.48 12.21
C VAL A 27 -6.26 -1.36 13.10
N PHE A 28 -5.77 -0.14 12.93
CA PHE A 28 -6.24 1.03 13.70
C PHE A 28 -7.75 1.30 13.54
N THR A 29 -8.30 1.00 12.36
CA THR A 29 -9.72 1.21 12.04
C THR A 29 -10.57 -0.06 12.21
N ASN A 30 -10.06 -1.10 12.89
CA ASN A 30 -10.71 -2.41 13.00
C ASN A 30 -11.17 -2.97 11.63
N TYR A 31 -10.31 -2.82 10.62
CA TYR A 31 -10.51 -3.22 9.23
C TYR A 31 -11.68 -2.54 8.50
N ASN A 32 -12.18 -1.41 9.03
CA ASN A 32 -13.18 -0.60 8.33
C ASN A 32 -12.56 0.17 7.16
N GLN A 33 -12.63 -0.40 5.96
CA GLN A 33 -12.05 0.18 4.75
C GLN A 33 -12.56 1.59 4.41
N SER A 34 -13.79 1.95 4.80
CA SER A 34 -14.31 3.30 4.55
C SER A 34 -13.58 4.32 5.41
N GLN A 35 -13.39 3.99 6.69
CA GLN A 35 -12.64 4.83 7.62
C GLN A 35 -11.14 4.84 7.30
N SER A 36 -10.56 3.69 6.93
CA SER A 36 -9.15 3.65 6.52
C SER A 36 -8.88 4.53 5.30
N ALA A 37 -9.80 4.55 4.33
CA ALA A 37 -9.69 5.38 3.13
C ALA A 37 -9.72 6.87 3.48
N GLU A 38 -10.58 7.27 4.41
CA GLU A 38 -10.65 8.65 4.91
C GLU A 38 -9.37 9.07 5.61
N ILE A 39 -8.84 8.24 6.53
CA ILE A 39 -7.58 8.52 7.24
C ILE A 39 -6.40 8.65 6.27
N LEU A 40 -6.34 7.78 5.26
CA LEU A 40 -5.28 7.78 4.26
C LEU A 40 -5.45 8.85 3.18
N GLY A 41 -6.57 9.59 3.16
CA GLY A 41 -6.89 10.55 2.11
C GLY A 41 -7.08 9.90 0.73
N LEU A 42 -7.51 8.64 0.68
CA LEU A 42 -7.69 7.86 -0.54
C LEU A 42 -9.17 7.74 -0.91
N ASN A 43 -9.45 7.68 -2.21
CA ASN A 43 -10.73 7.15 -2.65
C ASN A 43 -10.83 5.65 -2.27
N ARG A 44 -12.01 5.19 -1.83
CA ARG A 44 -12.27 3.78 -1.47
C ARG A 44 -11.86 2.79 -2.57
N GLY A 45 -12.08 3.11 -3.84
CA GLY A 45 -11.68 2.29 -4.98
C GLY A 45 -10.16 2.15 -5.09
N THR A 46 -9.42 3.22 -4.84
CA THR A 46 -7.95 3.22 -4.82
C THR A 46 -7.42 2.42 -3.65
N LEU A 47 -7.98 2.61 -2.44
CA LEU A 47 -7.63 1.80 -1.27
C LEU A 47 -7.81 0.31 -1.59
N ARG A 48 -8.99 -0.09 -2.09
CA ARG A 48 -9.29 -1.49 -2.41
C ARG A 48 -8.33 -2.08 -3.46
N LYS A 49 -7.93 -1.31 -4.48
CA LYS A 49 -6.90 -1.75 -5.45
C LYS A 49 -5.56 -1.99 -4.77
N LYS A 50 -5.12 -1.08 -3.89
CA LYS A 50 -3.87 -1.24 -3.12
C LYS A 50 -3.93 -2.43 -2.15
N LEU A 51 -5.05 -2.63 -1.45
CA LEU A 51 -5.21 -3.79 -0.55
C LEU A 51 -5.09 -5.12 -1.31
N ARG A 52 -5.67 -5.21 -2.53
CA ARG A 52 -5.50 -6.38 -3.40
C ARG A 52 -4.04 -6.56 -3.85
N LYS A 53 -3.36 -5.47 -4.24
CA LYS A 53 -1.95 -5.50 -4.65
C LYS A 53 -1.05 -6.10 -3.57
N TYR A 54 -1.33 -5.80 -2.30
CA TYR A 54 -0.52 -6.25 -1.16
C TYR A 54 -1.12 -7.44 -0.39
N HIS A 55 -2.13 -8.12 -0.95
CA HIS A 55 -2.78 -9.29 -0.32
C HIS A 55 -3.32 -9.02 1.11
N LEU A 56 -3.92 -7.84 1.30
CA LEU A 56 -4.54 -7.39 2.55
C LEU A 56 -6.07 -7.42 2.51
N LEU A 57 -6.65 -8.10 1.52
CA LEU A 57 -8.09 -8.16 1.26
C LEU A 57 -8.59 -9.60 1.25
#